data_AF-A0A7S2FF81-F1
#
_entry.id   AF-A0A7S2FF81-F1
#
_cell.length_a   1.000
_cell.length_b   1.000
_cell.length_c   1.000
_cell.angle_alpha   90.00
_cell.angle_beta   90.00
_cell.angle_gamma   90.00
#
_symmetry.space_group_name_H-M   'P 1'
#
loop_
_entity.id
_entity.type
_entity.pdbx_description
1 polymer ?
#
loop_
_entity_poly.entity_id
_entity_poly.type
_entity_poly.pdbx_seq_one_letter_code
_entity_poly.pdbx_strand_id
1 'polypeptide(L)'
;GFLRHPWHSCFLRKSMWVSKDYLLPTWRLEVLPRHQRALYFDGGASLYGEGGGGASQSWFIETYARHGLSFDRIVAWEPKNYTEEEILKPLPTPLREQTRVHRSPPTSITDIKQAAEKLSYFNFGIDGARRSMRNPLTFVRALARPEDFVVFKLDVDVPHIEIAIVKQLLADRQLAALIDEFYCSC
;
A
#
# COMPACT_ATOMS: atom_id res chain seq x y z
N GLY A 1 -5.39 13.85 6.03
CA GLY A 1 -4.48 13.50 7.14
C GLY A 1 -4.34 11.99 7.19
N PHE A 2 -3.16 11.45 7.54
CA PHE A 2 -2.92 10.00 7.56
C PHE A 2 -3.29 9.40 8.91
N LEU A 3 -4.17 8.40 8.91
CA LEU A 3 -4.58 7.65 10.10
C LEU A 3 -3.94 6.28 10.13
N ARG A 4 -3.60 5.79 11.32
CA ARG A 4 -2.89 4.52 11.54
C ARG A 4 -3.78 3.31 11.82
N HIS A 5 -5.10 3.49 11.87
CA HIS A 5 -5.99 2.45 12.35
C HIS A 5 -7.41 2.55 11.76
N PRO A 6 -7.99 1.44 11.27
CA PRO A 6 -9.29 1.46 10.58
C PRO A 6 -10.48 1.75 11.50
N TRP A 7 -10.31 1.67 12.84
CA TRP A 7 -11.34 2.11 13.80
C TRP A 7 -11.24 3.59 14.19
N HIS A 8 -10.27 4.34 13.67
CA HIS A 8 -10.19 5.77 13.97
C HIS A 8 -11.26 6.54 13.19
N SER A 9 -11.97 7.46 13.87
CA SER A 9 -13.09 8.19 13.27
C SER A 9 -12.61 9.33 12.37
N CYS A 10 -13.02 9.35 11.11
CA CYS A 10 -12.88 10.54 10.24
C CYS A 10 -13.89 11.61 10.70
N PHE A 11 -13.43 12.73 11.28
CA PHE A 11 -14.32 13.83 11.65
C PHE A 11 -14.71 14.67 10.42
N LEU A 12 -16.01 14.99 10.29
CA LEU A 12 -16.59 15.79 9.19
C LEU A 12 -16.17 17.29 9.16
N ARG A 13 -15.20 17.72 9.97
CA ARG A 13 -14.74 19.13 10.00
C ARG A 13 -13.30 19.22 9.48
N LYS A 14 -13.11 20.16 8.53
CA LYS A 14 -11.84 20.60 7.89
C LYS A 14 -10.60 19.87 8.42
N SER A 15 -10.17 18.87 7.63
CA SER A 15 -8.80 18.37 7.52
C SER A 15 -7.89 18.72 8.69
N MET A 16 -7.84 17.82 9.68
CA MET A 16 -6.74 17.80 10.62
C MET A 16 -5.49 17.34 9.83
N TRP A 17 -4.78 18.29 9.24
CA TRP A 17 -3.47 18.08 8.63
C TRP A 17 -2.45 17.85 9.74
N VAL A 18 -2.44 16.65 10.31
CA VAL A 18 -1.36 16.22 11.19
C VAL A 18 -0.14 15.96 10.29
N SER A 19 1.03 16.50 10.67
CA SER A 19 2.27 16.22 9.94
C SER A 19 2.53 14.71 9.89
N LYS A 20 3.07 14.23 8.76
CA LYS A 20 3.56 12.85 8.64
C LYS A 20 4.66 12.52 9.67
N ASP A 21 5.30 13.54 10.27
CA ASP A 21 6.29 13.36 11.34
C ASP A 21 5.69 12.76 12.62
N TYR A 22 4.36 12.76 12.76
CA TYR A 22 3.67 12.06 13.85
C TYR A 22 3.38 10.59 13.54
N LEU A 23 3.66 10.13 12.31
CA LEU A 23 3.68 8.71 12.01
C LEU A 23 4.99 8.14 12.60
N LEU A 24 4.87 7.13 13.45
CA LEU A 24 6.01 6.48 14.12
C LEU A 24 6.27 5.09 13.54
N PRO A 25 6.73 4.96 12.28
CA PRO A 25 6.94 3.67 11.63
C PRO A 25 7.82 2.76 12.47
N THR A 26 7.45 1.49 12.49
CA THR A 26 8.07 0.48 13.34
C THR A 26 9.55 0.29 12.97
N TRP A 27 10.39 -0.02 13.97
CA TRP A 27 11.80 -0.35 13.76
C TRP A 27 11.98 -1.83 13.44
N ARG A 28 13.03 -2.18 12.68
CA ARG A 28 13.36 -3.59 12.40
C ARG A 28 13.45 -4.43 13.68
N LEU A 29 14.02 -3.86 14.74
CA LEU A 29 14.23 -4.55 16.02
C LEU A 29 12.91 -4.88 16.75
N GLU A 30 11.84 -4.14 16.48
CA GLU A 30 10.53 -4.33 17.12
C GLU A 30 9.73 -5.45 16.45
N VAL A 31 10.09 -5.82 15.22
CA VAL A 31 9.43 -6.88 14.44
C VAL A 31 10.26 -8.18 14.36
N LEU A 32 11.53 -8.17 14.77
CA LEU A 32 12.33 -9.39 14.84
C LEU A 32 12.06 -10.17 16.16
N PRO A 33 12.04 -11.53 16.14
CA PRO A 33 12.36 -12.43 15.03
C PRO A 33 11.12 -12.90 14.24
N ARG A 34 9.95 -12.29 14.47
CA ARG A 34 8.65 -12.79 13.97
C ARG A 34 8.50 -12.74 12.46
N HIS A 35 9.14 -11.78 11.79
CA HIS A 35 8.83 -11.48 10.40
C HIS A 35 9.97 -11.81 9.42
N GLN A 36 9.67 -12.66 8.43
CA GLN A 36 10.66 -13.14 7.43
C GLN A 36 10.74 -12.22 6.20
N ARG A 37 9.64 -11.59 5.82
CA ARG A 37 9.54 -10.67 4.68
C ARG A 37 8.77 -9.42 5.07
N ALA A 38 9.07 -8.30 4.43
CA ALA A 38 8.29 -7.06 4.55
C ALA A 38 7.55 -6.76 3.24
N LEU A 39 6.25 -6.53 3.30
CA LEU A 39 5.40 -6.22 2.14
C LEU A 39 4.76 -4.84 2.29
N TYR A 40 4.72 -4.08 1.21
CA TYR A 40 4.06 -2.77 1.17
C TYR A 40 2.98 -2.75 0.09
N PHE A 41 1.75 -2.40 0.48
CA PHE A 41 0.62 -2.20 -0.40
C PHE A 41 0.25 -0.72 -0.42
N ASP A 42 0.17 -0.11 -1.60
CA ASP A 42 -0.03 1.32 -1.79
C ASP A 42 -1.21 1.58 -2.73
N GLY A 43 -2.40 1.75 -2.16
CA GLY A 43 -3.58 2.21 -2.88
C GLY A 43 -3.53 3.72 -3.05
N GLY A 44 -3.34 4.19 -4.28
CA GLY A 44 -3.18 5.61 -4.62
C GLY A 44 -1.72 6.05 -4.53
N ALA A 45 -0.88 5.37 -5.30
CA ALA A 45 0.56 5.53 -5.24
C ALA A 45 1.07 6.81 -5.91
N SER A 46 0.31 7.41 -6.84
CA SER A 46 0.81 8.50 -7.69
C SER A 46 2.18 8.16 -8.31
N LEU A 47 3.05 9.14 -8.53
CA LEU A 47 4.47 8.90 -8.86
C LEU A 47 5.30 8.78 -7.58
N TYR A 48 6.47 8.15 -7.67
CA TYR A 48 7.32 7.82 -6.51
C TYR A 48 7.51 8.97 -5.49
N GLY A 49 7.81 10.17 -5.98
CA GLY A 49 8.02 11.37 -5.16
C GLY A 49 6.79 12.28 -5.02
N GLU A 50 5.65 11.91 -5.62
CA GLU A 50 4.44 12.71 -5.61
C GLU A 50 3.43 12.20 -4.57
N GLY A 51 2.58 13.11 -4.11
CA GLY A 51 1.51 12.86 -3.16
C GLY A 51 0.94 14.22 -2.76
N GLY A 52 -0.34 14.47 -3.02
CA GLY A 52 -1.00 15.79 -2.91
C GLY A 52 -1.15 16.32 -1.48
N GLY A 53 -0.05 16.39 -0.72
CA GLY A 53 -0.03 16.71 0.72
C GLY A 53 -0.01 15.47 1.63
N GLY A 54 0.02 14.26 1.06
CA GLY A 54 0.12 12.99 1.77
C GLY A 54 1.53 12.39 1.85
N ALA A 55 1.67 11.27 2.56
CA ALA A 55 2.90 10.50 2.57
C ALA A 55 3.05 9.75 1.24
N SER A 56 3.97 10.21 0.39
CA SER A 56 4.30 9.62 -0.92
C SER A 56 4.85 8.20 -0.78
N GLN A 57 4.83 7.45 -1.87
CA GLN A 57 5.47 6.15 -1.96
C GLN A 57 6.95 6.19 -1.50
N SER A 58 7.70 7.22 -1.90
CA SER A 58 9.09 7.44 -1.46
C SER A 58 9.21 7.59 0.05
N TRP A 59 8.29 8.32 0.70
CA TRP A 59 8.36 8.52 2.15
C TRP A 59 8.25 7.20 2.91
N PHE A 60 7.34 6.30 2.52
CA PHE A 60 7.24 4.98 3.14
C PHE A 60 8.52 4.18 2.91
N ILE A 61 8.93 4.03 1.66
CA ILE A 61 10.08 3.19 1.32
C ILE A 61 11.36 3.67 2.02
N GLU A 62 11.64 4.98 1.99
CA GLU A 62 12.85 5.55 2.57
C GLU A 62 12.80 5.59 4.10
N THR A 63 11.62 5.83 4.70
CA THR A 63 11.50 5.88 6.16
C THR A 63 11.64 4.50 6.79
N TYR A 64 10.98 3.48 6.24
CA TYR A 64 11.19 2.10 6.71
C TYR A 64 12.63 1.64 6.47
N ALA A 65 13.25 2.00 5.34
CA ALA A 65 14.65 1.67 5.09
C ALA A 65 15.60 2.28 6.14
N ARG A 66 15.38 3.55 6.54
CA ARG A 66 16.13 4.19 7.64
C ARG A 66 15.96 3.47 8.98
N HIS A 67 14.83 2.79 9.17
CA HIS A 67 14.52 1.98 10.35
C HIS A 67 15.01 0.52 10.23
N GLY A 68 15.80 0.20 9.19
CA GLY A 68 16.35 -1.13 8.93
C GLY A 68 15.37 -2.10 8.26
N LEU A 69 14.23 -1.62 7.77
CA LEU A 69 13.21 -2.42 7.11
C LEU A 69 13.14 -2.08 5.62
N SER A 70 13.68 -2.98 4.79
CA SER A 70 13.51 -2.92 3.34
C SER A 70 12.35 -3.81 2.93
N PHE A 71 11.40 -3.27 2.17
CA PHE A 71 10.30 -4.08 1.64
C PHE A 71 10.80 -5.07 0.60
N ASP A 72 10.47 -6.34 0.76
CA ASP A 72 10.74 -7.42 -0.18
C ASP A 72 9.83 -7.33 -1.42
N ARG A 73 8.60 -6.84 -1.22
CA ARG A 73 7.64 -6.60 -2.30
C ARG A 73 6.85 -5.35 -2.05
N ILE A 74 6.60 -4.62 -3.14
CA ILE A 74 5.77 -3.42 -3.15
C ILE A 74 4.70 -3.60 -4.22
N VAL A 75 3.45 -3.40 -3.86
CA VAL A 75 2.32 -3.44 -4.79
C VAL A 75 1.61 -2.11 -4.75
N ALA A 76 1.61 -1.39 -5.87
CA ALA A 76 1.16 -0.02 -5.97
C ALA A 76 0.04 0.10 -7.01
N TRP A 77 -0.96 0.94 -6.75
CA TRP A 77 -2.05 1.22 -7.68
C TRP A 77 -2.26 2.71 -7.91
N GLU A 78 -2.50 3.10 -9.15
CA GLU A 78 -2.78 4.48 -9.54
C GLU A 78 -3.73 4.53 -10.75
N PRO A 79 -4.93 5.14 -10.64
CA PRO A 79 -5.87 5.27 -11.75
C PRO A 79 -5.44 6.25 -12.85
N LYS A 80 -4.63 7.27 -12.54
CA LYS A 80 -4.19 8.26 -13.52
C LYS A 80 -3.28 7.62 -14.56
N ASN A 81 -3.62 7.76 -15.83
CA ASN A 81 -2.87 7.14 -16.92
C ASN A 81 -1.51 7.83 -17.13
N TYR A 82 -0.47 7.31 -16.46
CA TYR A 82 0.91 7.75 -16.59
C TYR A 82 1.62 6.90 -17.64
N THR A 83 2.55 7.48 -18.37
CA THR A 83 3.48 6.72 -19.21
C THR A 83 4.43 5.91 -18.33
N GLU A 84 5.00 4.84 -18.89
CA GLU A 84 5.99 4.03 -18.18
C GLU A 84 7.25 4.85 -17.84
N GLU A 85 7.64 5.80 -18.71
CA GLU A 85 8.73 6.73 -18.41
C GLU A 85 8.42 7.60 -17.18
N GLU A 86 7.22 8.18 -17.10
CA GLU A 86 6.80 8.98 -15.94
C GLU A 86 6.84 8.17 -14.64
N ILE A 87 6.45 6.89 -14.69
CA ILE A 87 6.47 5.98 -13.53
C ILE A 87 7.91 5.62 -13.14
N LEU A 88 8.74 5.25 -14.10
CA LEU A 88 10.07 4.67 -13.85
C LEU A 88 11.17 5.71 -13.60
N LYS A 89 11.10 6.87 -14.25
CA LYS A 89 12.10 7.94 -14.14
C LYS A 89 12.37 8.42 -12.71
N PRO A 90 11.36 8.61 -11.83
CA PRO A 90 11.61 9.07 -10.46
C PRO A 90 12.05 7.97 -9.50
N LEU A 91 12.02 6.69 -9.90
CA LEU A 91 12.43 5.58 -9.04
C LEU A 91 13.96 5.51 -8.88
N PRO A 92 14.48 5.17 -7.69
CA PRO A 92 15.88 4.84 -7.50
C PRO A 92 16.27 3.65 -8.38
N THR A 93 17.49 3.66 -8.95
CA THR A 93 17.96 2.63 -9.90
C THR A 93 17.69 1.19 -9.47
N PRO A 94 17.98 0.76 -8.22
CA PRO A 94 17.76 -0.63 -7.83
C PRO A 94 16.28 -1.04 -7.83
N LEU A 95 15.38 -0.09 -7.56
CA LEU A 95 13.94 -0.31 -7.57
C LEU A 95 13.41 -0.28 -9.00
N ARG A 96 13.85 0.70 -9.79
CA ARG A 96 13.48 0.89 -11.20
C ARG A 96 13.74 -0.36 -12.04
N GLU A 97 14.91 -0.98 -11.90
CA GLU A 97 15.31 -2.18 -12.66
C GLU A 97 14.46 -3.42 -12.34
N GLN A 98 13.83 -3.43 -11.16
CA GLN A 98 12.97 -4.52 -10.68
C GLN A 98 11.50 -4.11 -10.62
N THR A 99 11.15 -3.02 -11.31
CA THR A 99 9.77 -2.53 -11.38
C THR A 99 9.09 -3.10 -12.61
N ARG A 100 7.88 -3.60 -12.42
CA ARG A 100 6.99 -4.00 -13.51
C ARG A 100 5.74 -3.14 -13.52
N VAL A 101 5.46 -2.50 -14.65
CA VAL A 101 4.23 -1.73 -14.86
C VAL A 101 3.16 -2.63 -15.49
N HIS A 102 1.97 -2.63 -14.89
CA HIS A 102 0.81 -3.41 -15.32
C HIS A 102 -0.31 -2.48 -15.77
N ARG A 103 -0.85 -2.72 -16.97
CA ARG A 103 -1.93 -1.90 -17.57
C ARG A 103 -3.31 -2.55 -17.46
N SER A 104 -3.37 -3.81 -17.03
CA SER A 104 -4.60 -4.58 -16.87
C SER A 104 -4.59 -5.33 -15.55
N PRO A 105 -5.77 -5.55 -14.94
CA PRO A 105 -5.85 -6.34 -13.72
C PRO A 105 -5.47 -7.80 -13.98
N PRO A 106 -4.88 -8.48 -13.00
CA PRO A 106 -4.67 -9.93 -13.08
C PRO A 106 -6.01 -10.65 -13.23
N THR A 107 -6.00 -11.82 -13.87
CA THR A 107 -7.21 -12.61 -14.11
C THR A 107 -7.38 -13.74 -13.10
N SER A 108 -6.29 -14.12 -12.40
CA SER A 108 -6.29 -15.18 -11.39
C SER A 108 -5.39 -14.86 -10.19
N ILE A 109 -5.58 -15.60 -9.09
CA ILE A 109 -4.67 -15.54 -7.92
C ILE A 109 -3.25 -15.97 -8.30
N THR A 110 -3.10 -16.88 -9.25
CA THR A 110 -1.78 -17.29 -9.76
C THR A 110 -1.08 -16.13 -10.45
N ASP A 111 -1.82 -15.35 -11.24
CA ASP A 111 -1.29 -14.16 -11.92
C ASP A 111 -0.80 -13.13 -10.89
N ILE A 112 -1.54 -12.94 -9.79
CA ILE A 112 -1.10 -12.06 -8.68
C ILE A 112 0.25 -12.54 -8.13
N LYS A 113 0.38 -13.84 -7.86
CA LYS A 113 1.61 -14.41 -7.28
C LYS A 113 2.81 -14.30 -8.21
N GLN A 114 2.58 -14.41 -9.53
CA GLN A 114 3.61 -14.29 -10.57
C GLN A 114 3.99 -12.84 -10.87
N ALA A 115 3.02 -11.92 -10.78
CA ALA A 115 3.25 -10.50 -11.03
C ALA A 115 4.03 -9.79 -9.92
N ALA A 116 4.08 -10.38 -8.71
CA ALA A 116 4.63 -9.77 -7.52
C ALA A 116 6.17 -9.80 -7.49
N GLU A 117 6.77 -8.85 -8.20
CA GLU A 117 8.20 -8.51 -8.23
C GLU A 117 8.60 -7.64 -7.02
N LYS A 118 9.78 -7.02 -7.06
CA LYS A 118 10.21 -6.04 -6.06
C LYS A 118 9.24 -4.85 -5.98
N LEU A 119 8.85 -4.31 -7.13
CA LEU A 119 7.77 -3.31 -7.26
C LEU A 119 6.86 -3.65 -8.43
N SER A 120 5.58 -3.91 -8.15
CA SER A 120 4.53 -4.08 -9.16
C SER A 120 3.64 -2.84 -9.16
N TYR A 121 3.71 -2.04 -10.22
CA TYR A 121 2.94 -0.82 -10.38
C TYR A 121 1.74 -1.08 -11.30
N PHE A 122 0.55 -1.13 -10.73
CA PHE A 122 -0.71 -1.32 -11.45
C PHE A 122 -1.30 0.04 -11.82
N ASN A 123 -1.17 0.44 -13.09
CA ASN A 123 -1.65 1.72 -13.55
C ASN A 123 -3.14 1.66 -13.96
N PHE A 124 -3.97 1.27 -13.00
CA PHE A 124 -5.42 1.35 -13.00
C PHE A 124 -5.93 1.49 -11.56
N GLY A 125 -7.14 2.01 -11.39
CA GLY A 125 -7.72 2.19 -10.05
C GLY A 125 -8.10 0.89 -9.37
N ILE A 126 -8.03 0.85 -8.05
CA ILE A 126 -8.60 -0.23 -7.24
C ILE A 126 -10.13 -0.14 -7.17
N ASP A 127 -10.78 -1.18 -6.63
CA ASP A 127 -12.18 -1.13 -6.22
C ASP A 127 -12.41 -1.77 -4.84
N GLY A 128 -13.62 -1.60 -4.31
CA GLY A 128 -14.03 -2.12 -3.00
C GLY A 128 -14.81 -3.44 -3.03
N ALA A 129 -14.85 -4.17 -4.14
CA ALA A 129 -15.67 -5.38 -4.24
C ALA A 129 -14.92 -6.63 -3.72
N ARG A 130 -15.52 -7.41 -2.80
CA ARG A 130 -14.90 -8.52 -2.03
C ARG A 130 -14.26 -9.67 -2.85
N ARG A 131 -14.46 -9.72 -4.15
CA ARG A 131 -13.91 -10.75 -5.05
C ARG A 131 -13.31 -10.18 -6.32
N SER A 132 -13.17 -8.86 -6.40
CA SER A 132 -12.58 -8.24 -7.56
C SER A 132 -11.08 -8.46 -7.58
N MET A 133 -10.54 -8.69 -8.77
CA MET A 133 -9.10 -8.71 -9.01
C MET A 133 -8.47 -7.31 -8.99
N ARG A 134 -9.28 -6.26 -8.84
CA ARG A 134 -8.84 -4.88 -8.58
C ARG A 134 -8.93 -4.49 -7.10
N ASN A 135 -9.45 -5.37 -6.24
CA ASN A 135 -9.49 -5.12 -4.80
C ASN A 135 -8.11 -5.43 -4.18
N PRO A 136 -7.45 -4.47 -3.52
CA PRO A 136 -6.13 -4.69 -2.93
C PRO A 136 -6.14 -5.76 -1.84
N LEU A 137 -7.27 -5.98 -1.17
CA LEU A 137 -7.40 -7.05 -0.17
C LEU A 137 -7.30 -8.45 -0.79
N THR A 138 -7.62 -8.61 -2.07
CA THR A 138 -7.38 -9.85 -2.83
C THR A 138 -5.88 -10.13 -2.92
N PHE A 139 -5.05 -9.08 -3.11
CA PHE A 139 -3.60 -9.19 -3.16
C PHE A 139 -3.01 -9.49 -1.79
N VAL A 140 -3.49 -8.82 -0.74
CA VAL A 140 -3.05 -9.10 0.63
C VAL A 140 -3.28 -10.58 0.97
N ARG A 141 -4.47 -11.13 0.70
CA ARG A 141 -4.75 -12.56 0.91
C ARG A 141 -3.88 -13.49 0.06
N ALA A 142 -3.51 -13.07 -1.15
CA ALA A 142 -2.76 -13.90 -2.08
C ALA A 142 -1.25 -13.94 -1.76
N LEU A 143 -0.71 -12.85 -1.19
CA LEU A 143 0.73 -12.62 -1.08
C LEU A 143 1.25 -12.68 0.37
N ALA A 144 0.46 -12.19 1.33
CA ALA A 144 0.86 -12.11 2.73
C ALA A 144 0.61 -13.41 3.49
N ARG A 145 1.46 -13.65 4.48
CA ARG A 145 1.37 -14.74 5.45
C ARG A 145 1.46 -14.15 6.86
N PRO A 146 0.99 -14.85 7.90
CA PRO A 146 1.06 -14.37 9.29
C PRO A 146 2.46 -14.00 9.77
N GLU A 147 3.50 -14.59 9.16
CA GLU A 147 4.91 -14.31 9.43
C GLU A 147 5.54 -13.22 8.56
N ASP A 148 4.77 -12.52 7.73
CA ASP A 148 5.26 -11.35 6.98
C ASP A 148 4.93 -10.08 7.76
N PHE A 149 5.73 -9.03 7.61
CA PHE A 149 5.43 -7.69 8.12
C PHE A 149 4.75 -6.90 7.00
N VAL A 150 3.53 -6.43 7.22
CA VAL A 150 2.70 -5.85 6.16
C VAL A 150 2.30 -4.42 6.49
N VAL A 151 2.67 -3.51 5.60
CA VAL A 151 2.23 -2.12 5.60
C VAL A 151 1.22 -1.95 4.48
N PHE A 152 0.06 -1.38 4.78
CA PHE A 152 -0.97 -1.08 3.78
C PHE A 152 -1.41 0.38 3.89
N LYS A 153 -1.08 1.18 2.88
CA LYS A 153 -1.63 2.52 2.66
C LYS A 153 -2.83 2.47 1.72
N LEU A 154 -3.89 3.18 2.11
CA LEU A 154 -5.12 3.38 1.34
C LEU A 154 -5.45 4.87 1.27
N ASP A 155 -5.14 5.49 0.13
CA ASP A 155 -5.31 6.92 -0.11
C ASP A 155 -5.68 7.15 -1.58
N VAL A 156 -6.93 6.81 -1.94
CA VAL A 156 -7.39 6.81 -3.34
C VAL A 156 -8.35 7.95 -3.65
N ASP A 157 -8.59 8.85 -2.70
CA ASP A 157 -9.45 10.02 -2.83
C ASP A 157 -10.89 9.70 -3.29
N VAL A 158 -11.35 8.46 -3.04
CA VAL A 158 -12.69 7.98 -3.41
C VAL A 158 -13.35 7.37 -2.18
N PRO A 159 -14.12 8.17 -1.40
CA PRO A 159 -14.60 7.77 -0.07
C PRO A 159 -15.38 6.45 -0.04
N HIS A 160 -16.21 6.18 -1.05
CA HIS A 160 -17.01 4.96 -1.08
C HIS A 160 -16.17 3.70 -1.30
N ILE A 161 -15.04 3.79 -2.00
CA ILE A 161 -14.09 2.67 -2.18
C ILE A 161 -13.35 2.43 -0.87
N GLU A 162 -12.84 3.50 -0.25
CA GLU A 162 -12.07 3.41 0.99
C GLU A 162 -12.91 2.84 2.13
N ILE A 163 -14.12 3.38 2.31
CA ILE A 163 -15.09 2.87 3.30
C ILE A 163 -15.41 1.39 3.03
N ALA A 164 -15.55 0.98 1.76
CA ALA A 164 -15.82 -0.42 1.43
C ALA A 164 -14.65 -1.35 1.80
N ILE A 165 -13.41 -0.91 1.61
CA ILE A 165 -12.19 -1.66 1.99
C ILE A 165 -12.06 -1.71 3.51
N VAL A 166 -12.22 -0.59 4.21
CA VAL A 166 -12.18 -0.52 5.68
C VAL A 166 -13.26 -1.41 6.29
N LYS A 167 -14.51 -1.35 5.80
CA LYS A 167 -15.58 -2.25 6.26
C LYS A 167 -15.26 -3.73 6.06
N GLN A 168 -14.49 -4.09 5.03
CA GLN A 168 -14.04 -5.47 4.85
C GLN A 168 -13.02 -5.87 5.91
N LEU A 169 -12.04 -5.02 6.21
CA LEU A 169 -11.05 -5.25 7.27
C LEU A 169 -11.71 -5.38 8.65
N LEU A 170 -12.68 -4.50 8.95
CA LEU A 170 -13.43 -4.56 10.21
C LEU A 170 -14.28 -5.84 10.35
N ALA A 171 -14.74 -6.40 9.23
CA ALA A 171 -15.58 -7.60 9.21
C ALA A 171 -14.78 -8.90 9.18
N ASP A 172 -13.54 -8.89 8.69
CA ASP A 172 -12.69 -10.08 8.58
C ASP A 172 -11.41 -9.92 9.41
N ARG A 173 -11.46 -10.48 10.63
CA ARG A 173 -10.33 -10.46 11.56
C ARG A 173 -9.12 -11.23 11.07
N GLN A 174 -9.30 -12.29 10.27
CA GLN A 174 -8.17 -13.08 9.76
C GLN A 174 -7.40 -12.28 8.73
N LEU A 175 -8.11 -11.55 7.85
CA LEU A 175 -7.47 -10.65 6.91
C LEU A 175 -6.85 -9.44 7.60
N ALA A 176 -7.53 -8.84 8.57
CA ALA A 176 -6.97 -7.72 9.32
C ALA A 176 -5.69 -8.12 10.08
N ALA A 177 -5.61 -9.36 10.57
CA ALA A 177 -4.41 -9.89 11.23
C ALA A 177 -3.22 -10.11 10.28
N LEU A 178 -3.40 -10.02 8.96
CA LEU A 178 -2.30 -10.03 7.99
C LEU A 178 -1.70 -8.64 7.76
N ILE A 179 -2.26 -7.58 8.35
CA ILE A 179 -1.81 -6.20 8.16
C ILE A 179 -1.34 -5.66 9.52
N ASP A 180 -0.05 -5.41 9.65
CA ASP A 180 0.55 -4.88 10.88
C ASP A 180 0.34 -3.37 11.01
N GLU A 181 0.51 -2.65 9.89
CA GLU A 181 0.34 -1.20 9.86
C GLU A 181 -0.59 -0.78 8.73
N PHE A 182 -1.72 -0.18 9.09
CA PHE A 182 -2.72 0.31 8.15
C PHE A 182 -2.76 1.84 8.16
N TYR A 183 -2.52 2.44 7.01
CA TYR A 183 -2.56 3.88 6.81
C TYR A 183 -3.73 4.24 5.90
N CYS A 184 -4.65 5.11 6.33
CA CYS A 184 -5.69 5.61 5.43
C CYS A 184 -5.86 7.12 5.52
N SER A 185 -6.26 7.74 4.42
CA SER A 185 -6.64 9.15 4.42
C SER A 185 -8.10 9.32 4.83
N CYS A 186 -8.31 10.39 5.60
CA CYS A 186 -9.53 11.18 5.68
C CYS A 186 -9.13 12.65 5.41
#